data_AF-K1R5K9-F1
#
_entry.id   AF-K1R5K9-F1
#
_cell.length_a   1.000
_cell.length_b   1.000
_cell.length_c   1.000
_cell.angle_alpha   90.00
_cell.angle_beta   90.00
_cell.angle_gamma   90.00
#
_symmetry.space_group_name_H-M   'P 1'
#
loop_
_entity.id
_entity.type
_entity.pdbx_description
1 polymer ?
#
loop_
_entity_poly.entity_id
_entity_poly.type
_entity_poly.pdbx_seq_one_letter_code
_entity_poly.pdbx_strand_id
1 'polypeptide(L)'
;MSDPVKISRNSIVLPNGSKYSEEVPLLSNAAVLKIDQTESEQLDDIVTMNTEPIQKNGSEFYATGTKVGSVNQAQNFYKKVCIDPYVASVDSRILIYRFMEQGKLIENYHDDGEHGAGRRLLKYMRENQIMDVAIVVTRWMGEHIGPQCFTIMEGLVNEVANLILE
;
A
#
# COMPACT_ATOMS: atom_id res chain seq x y z
N MET A 1 -23.00 -28.74 5.17
CA MET A 1 -21.55 -28.93 5.31
C MET A 1 -20.89 -27.80 4.55
N SER A 2 -19.99 -27.04 5.17
CA SER A 2 -19.22 -26.00 4.47
C SER A 2 -18.21 -26.66 3.54
N ASP A 3 -18.05 -26.12 2.34
CA ASP A 3 -17.04 -26.60 1.38
C ASP A 3 -15.64 -26.56 2.02
N PRO A 4 -14.78 -27.58 1.78
CA PRO A 4 -13.43 -27.61 2.35
C PRO A 4 -12.50 -26.59 1.69
N VAL A 5 -11.47 -26.16 2.42
CA VAL A 5 -10.35 -25.38 1.88
C VAL A 5 -9.68 -26.15 0.74
N LYS A 6 -9.52 -25.53 -0.43
CA LYS A 6 -8.83 -26.12 -1.59
C LYS A 6 -7.42 -25.58 -1.69
N ILE A 7 -6.43 -26.45 -1.53
CA ILE A 7 -5.01 -26.12 -1.66
C ILE A 7 -4.54 -26.52 -3.05
N SER A 8 -3.98 -25.57 -3.80
CA SER A 8 -3.28 -25.80 -5.06
C SER A 8 -1.83 -25.33 -4.94
N ARG A 9 -0.98 -25.74 -5.89
CA ARG A 9 0.46 -25.43 -5.91
C ARG A 9 0.80 -23.94 -5.70
N ASN A 10 -0.12 -23.02 -6.05
CA ASN A 10 0.06 -21.57 -5.92
C ASN A 10 -1.16 -20.86 -5.29
N SER A 11 -2.12 -21.56 -4.67
CA SER A 11 -3.30 -20.89 -4.11
C SER A 11 -3.97 -21.68 -3.00
N ILE A 12 -4.35 -21.01 -1.93
CA ILE A 12 -5.27 -21.54 -0.93
C ILE A 12 -6.62 -20.86 -1.19
N VAL A 13 -7.66 -21.64 -1.49
CA VAL A 13 -9.02 -21.14 -1.70
C VAL A 13 -9.86 -21.51 -0.47
N LEU A 14 -10.41 -20.49 0.18
CA LEU A 14 -11.25 -20.61 1.36
C LEU A 14 -12.65 -21.13 1.00
N PRO A 15 -13.43 -21.65 1.96
CA PRO A 15 -14.79 -22.19 1.73
C PRO A 15 -15.76 -21.22 1.06
N ASN A 16 -15.54 -19.92 1.23
CA ASN A 16 -16.33 -18.84 0.63
C ASN A 16 -15.90 -18.49 -0.82
N GLY A 17 -14.97 -19.25 -1.40
CA GLY A 17 -14.43 -19.03 -2.75
C GLY A 17 -13.36 -17.96 -2.85
N SER A 18 -13.03 -17.26 -1.76
CA SER A 18 -11.94 -16.27 -1.75
C SER A 18 -10.57 -16.96 -1.75
N LYS A 19 -9.59 -16.34 -2.40
CA LYS A 19 -8.20 -16.77 -2.29
C LYS A 19 -7.60 -16.18 -1.02
N TYR A 20 -7.00 -17.03 -0.20
CA TYR A 20 -6.15 -16.61 0.90
C TYR A 20 -4.93 -15.89 0.31
N SER A 21 -4.69 -14.70 0.83
CA SER A 21 -3.46 -13.93 0.66
C SER A 21 -2.96 -13.67 2.07
N GLU A 22 -1.65 -13.77 2.30
CA GLU A 22 -1.10 -13.31 3.57
C GLU A 22 -1.44 -11.82 3.71
N GLU A 23 -1.91 -11.43 4.89
CA GLU A 23 -2.02 -10.02 5.21
C GLU A 23 -0.61 -9.42 5.12
N VAL A 24 -0.52 -8.23 4.53
CA VAL A 24 0.73 -7.48 4.63
C VAL A 24 1.01 -7.28 6.11
N PRO A 25 2.20 -7.66 6.63
CA PRO A 25 2.48 -7.55 8.05
C PRO A 25 2.28 -6.10 8.50
N LEU A 26 1.30 -5.92 9.37
CA LEU A 26 0.98 -4.63 9.96
C LEU A 26 2.09 -4.26 10.93
N LEU A 27 2.84 -3.22 10.60
CA LEU A 27 3.65 -2.55 11.61
C LEU A 27 2.73 -1.70 12.47
N SER A 28 2.39 -2.24 13.64
CA SER A 28 1.82 -1.41 14.69
C SER A 28 2.78 -0.26 15.04
N ASN A 29 2.26 0.88 15.49
CA ASN A 29 3.08 1.98 15.97
C ASN A 29 4.04 1.53 17.11
N ALA A 30 3.65 0.54 17.91
CA ALA A 30 4.51 -0.05 18.94
C ALA A 30 5.68 -0.88 18.36
N ALA A 31 5.51 -1.47 17.19
CA ALA A 31 6.58 -2.17 16.48
C ALA A 31 7.54 -1.18 15.80
N VAL A 32 7.03 -0.04 15.32
CA VAL A 32 7.85 1.08 14.82
C VAL A 32 8.85 1.57 15.88
N LEU A 33 8.40 1.72 17.13
CA LEU A 33 9.26 2.14 18.25
C LEU A 33 10.38 1.16 18.60
N LYS A 34 10.32 -0.08 18.08
CA LYS A 34 11.33 -1.12 18.32
C LYS A 34 12.34 -1.26 17.19
N ILE A 35 12.14 -0.54 16.08
CA ILE A 35 13.09 -0.49 14.97
C ILE A 35 14.36 0.16 15.52
N ASP A 36 15.48 -0.56 15.43
CA ASP A 36 16.77 -0.05 15.88
C ASP A 36 17.39 0.87 14.82
N GLN A 37 18.45 1.58 15.21
CA GLN A 37 19.11 2.56 14.36
C GLN A 37 19.68 1.92 13.07
N THR A 38 20.11 0.67 13.12
CA THR A 38 20.67 -0.06 11.98
C THR A 38 19.59 -0.46 10.99
N GLU A 39 18.42 -0.91 11.46
CA GLU A 39 17.27 -1.20 10.58
C GLU A 39 16.75 0.10 9.94
N SER A 40 16.71 1.22 10.68
CA SER A 40 16.33 2.52 10.12
C SER A 40 17.26 2.97 8.98
N GLU A 41 18.58 2.85 9.16
CA GLU A 41 19.57 3.21 8.12
C GLU A 41 19.40 2.38 6.84
N GLN A 42 19.07 1.09 6.96
CA GLN A 42 18.79 0.24 5.79
C GLN A 42 17.51 0.64 5.04
N LEU A 43 16.52 1.19 5.76
CA LEU A 43 15.30 1.71 5.15
C LEU A 43 15.56 3.04 4.43
N ASP A 44 16.57 3.80 4.84
CA ASP A 44 16.95 5.06 4.21
C ASP A 44 17.46 4.87 2.78
N ASP A 45 18.11 3.74 2.49
CA ASP A 45 18.58 3.37 1.15
C ASP A 45 17.46 3.12 0.13
N ILE A 46 16.21 2.95 0.59
CA ILE A 46 15.06 2.78 -0.30
C ILE A 46 14.72 4.13 -0.94
N VAL A 47 14.95 4.24 -2.24
CA VAL A 47 14.58 5.39 -3.05
C VAL A 47 13.07 5.48 -3.18
N THR A 48 12.50 6.64 -2.84
CA THR A 48 11.05 6.89 -2.90
C THR A 48 10.74 8.14 -3.70
N MET A 49 9.61 8.12 -4.42
CA MET A 49 9.01 9.29 -5.05
C MET A 49 7.78 9.71 -4.27
N ASN A 50 7.54 11.02 -4.21
CA ASN A 50 6.49 11.64 -3.40
C ASN A 50 5.68 12.59 -4.27
N THR A 51 4.37 12.66 -4.04
CA THR A 51 3.51 13.70 -4.61
C THR A 51 3.54 14.96 -3.76
N GLU A 52 3.02 16.06 -4.29
CA GLU A 52 2.60 17.17 -3.44
C GLU A 52 1.32 16.79 -2.65
N PRO A 53 1.14 17.31 -1.41
CA PRO A 53 -0.09 17.07 -0.66
C PRO A 53 -1.31 17.75 -1.28
N ILE A 54 -2.46 17.07 -1.27
CA ILE A 54 -3.75 17.61 -1.68
C ILE A 54 -4.63 17.80 -0.45
N GLN A 55 -5.12 19.01 -0.24
CA GLN A 55 -6.06 19.32 0.84
C GLN A 55 -7.50 19.42 0.33
N LYS A 56 -8.44 18.80 1.05
CA LYS A 56 -9.87 18.85 0.74
C LYS A 56 -10.71 18.70 2.00
N ASN A 57 -11.58 19.69 2.27
CA ASN A 57 -12.52 19.67 3.41
C ASN A 57 -11.83 19.30 4.75
N GLY A 58 -10.66 19.88 5.01
CA GLY A 58 -9.85 19.60 6.20
C GLY A 58 -9.15 18.24 6.21
N SER A 59 -9.37 17.37 5.22
CA SER A 59 -8.52 16.21 4.99
C SER A 59 -7.29 16.60 4.17
N GLU A 60 -6.19 15.89 4.38
CA GLU A 60 -4.99 15.96 3.54
C GLU A 60 -4.69 14.57 2.98
N PHE A 61 -4.24 14.53 1.72
CA PHE A 61 -3.89 13.32 1.01
C PHE A 61 -2.49 13.48 0.42
N TYR A 62 -1.70 12.42 0.48
CA TYR A 62 -0.33 12.40 0.02
C TYR A 62 0.02 10.99 -0.44
N ALA A 63 0.86 10.82 -1.46
CA ALA A 63 1.33 9.51 -1.86
C ALA A 63 2.85 9.43 -1.93
N THR A 64 3.38 8.34 -1.40
CA THR A 64 4.77 7.92 -1.57
C THR A 64 4.78 6.60 -2.33
N GLY A 65 5.72 6.41 -3.23
CA GLY A 65 5.91 5.14 -3.92
C GLY A 65 7.35 4.80 -4.23
N THR A 66 7.59 3.53 -4.57
CA THR A 66 8.91 3.01 -4.95
C THR A 66 8.78 1.82 -5.92
N LYS A 67 9.87 1.49 -6.62
CA LYS A 67 9.97 0.25 -7.41
C LYS A 67 10.12 -0.95 -6.49
N VAL A 68 9.40 -2.02 -6.78
CA VAL A 68 9.52 -3.28 -6.06
C VAL A 68 9.46 -4.47 -7.01
N GLY A 69 10.16 -5.54 -6.67
CA GLY A 69 10.14 -6.83 -7.35
C GLY A 69 10.04 -8.02 -6.39
N SER A 70 9.78 -7.76 -5.10
CA SER A 70 9.59 -8.79 -4.08
C SER A 70 8.69 -8.29 -2.94
N VAL A 71 8.06 -9.23 -2.23
CA VAL A 71 7.21 -8.91 -1.07
C VAL A 71 8.02 -8.22 0.03
N ASN A 72 9.27 -8.65 0.23
CA ASN A 72 10.17 -8.06 1.24
C ASN A 72 10.48 -6.58 0.94
N GLN A 73 10.66 -6.21 -0.33
CA GLN A 73 10.83 -4.80 -0.71
C GLN A 73 9.57 -3.97 -0.43
N ALA A 74 8.38 -4.49 -0.76
CA ALA A 74 7.12 -3.81 -0.43
C ALA A 74 6.91 -3.66 1.08
N GLN A 75 7.29 -4.67 1.87
CA GLN A 75 7.24 -4.61 3.33
C GLN A 75 8.22 -3.59 3.89
N ASN A 76 9.48 -3.61 3.47
CA ASN A 76 10.50 -2.65 3.89
C ASN A 76 10.12 -1.21 3.51
N PHE A 77 9.59 -1.02 2.30
CA PHE A 77 9.03 0.25 1.88
C PHE A 77 7.92 0.74 2.82
N TYR A 78 6.96 -0.13 3.15
CA TYR A 78 5.90 0.20 4.10
C TYR A 78 6.46 0.56 5.49
N LYS A 79 7.50 -0.15 5.96
CA LYS A 79 8.18 0.20 7.22
C LYS A 79 8.77 1.61 7.18
N LYS A 80 9.49 1.95 6.10
CA LYS A 80 10.08 3.28 5.89
C LYS A 80 9.01 4.37 6.02
N VAL A 81 7.87 4.19 5.35
CA VAL A 81 6.74 5.14 5.45
C VAL A 81 6.21 5.19 6.88
N CYS A 82 6.07 4.06 7.58
CA CYS A 82 5.56 4.06 8.95
C CYS A 82 6.46 4.77 9.98
N ILE A 83 7.78 4.83 9.73
CA ILE A 83 8.75 5.50 10.62
C ILE A 83 9.03 6.95 10.25
N ASP A 84 8.57 7.40 9.07
CA ASP A 84 8.74 8.78 8.63
C ASP A 84 7.96 9.72 9.58
N PRO A 85 8.65 10.66 10.27
CA PRO A 85 8.03 11.57 11.21
C PRO A 85 6.88 12.39 10.62
N TYR A 86 6.90 12.67 9.31
CA TYR A 86 5.84 13.40 8.63
C TYR A 86 4.51 12.63 8.67
N VAL A 87 4.55 11.31 8.49
CA VAL A 87 3.37 10.45 8.37
C VAL A 87 3.20 9.45 9.52
N ALA A 88 3.97 9.59 10.61
CA ALA A 88 3.91 8.67 11.74
C ALA A 88 2.59 8.74 12.53
N SER A 89 1.87 9.87 12.48
CA SER A 89 0.67 10.17 13.29
C SER A 89 -0.61 10.36 12.49
N VAL A 90 -0.71 9.68 11.35
CA VAL A 90 -1.82 9.80 10.39
C VAL A 90 -2.96 8.85 10.68
N ASP A 91 -4.14 9.14 10.13
CA ASP A 91 -5.32 8.30 10.29
C ASP A 91 -5.25 7.01 9.46
N SER A 92 -4.69 7.09 8.25
CA SER A 92 -4.57 5.92 7.36
C SER A 92 -3.34 5.98 6.45
N ARG A 93 -2.65 4.84 6.31
CA ARG A 93 -1.58 4.54 5.34
C ARG A 93 -1.98 3.38 4.45
N ILE A 94 -2.67 3.69 3.36
CA ILE A 94 -3.21 2.69 2.45
C ILE A 94 -2.09 2.17 1.54
N LEU A 95 -1.58 0.97 1.80
CA LEU A 95 -0.59 0.32 0.96
C LEU A 95 -1.26 -0.40 -0.21
N ILE A 96 -0.70 -0.25 -1.40
CA ILE A 96 -0.99 -1.07 -2.58
C ILE A 96 0.31 -1.45 -3.26
N TYR A 97 0.42 -2.67 -3.77
CA TYR A 97 1.56 -3.05 -4.61
C TYR A 97 1.17 -4.09 -5.64
N ARG A 98 1.92 -4.10 -6.74
CA ARG A 98 1.76 -5.04 -7.83
C ARG A 98 3.06 -5.17 -8.60
N PHE A 99 3.64 -6.37 -8.67
CA PHE A 99 4.92 -6.62 -9.34
C PHE A 99 5.05 -8.06 -9.84
N MET A 100 6.02 -8.28 -10.73
CA MET A 100 6.38 -9.62 -11.19
C MET A 100 7.53 -10.19 -10.37
N GLU A 101 7.34 -11.40 -9.83
CA GLU A 101 8.38 -12.16 -9.14
C GLU A 101 8.49 -13.56 -9.75
N GLN A 102 9.65 -13.88 -10.33
CA GLN A 102 9.90 -15.18 -10.97
C GLN A 102 8.80 -15.60 -11.99
N GLY A 103 8.29 -14.63 -12.76
CA GLY A 103 7.26 -14.86 -13.77
C GLY A 103 5.83 -15.02 -13.20
N LYS A 104 5.63 -14.80 -11.90
CA LYS A 104 4.30 -14.75 -11.27
C LYS A 104 3.94 -13.31 -10.91
N LEU A 105 2.69 -12.95 -11.15
CA LEU A 105 2.12 -11.69 -10.68
C LEU A 105 1.85 -11.81 -9.18
N ILE A 106 2.44 -10.90 -8.41
CA ILE A 106 2.20 -10.74 -6.98
C ILE A 106 1.57 -9.36 -6.76
N GLU A 107 0.43 -9.32 -6.07
CA GLU A 107 -0.30 -8.09 -5.83
C GLU A 107 -1.11 -8.19 -4.55
N ASN A 108 -1.15 -7.11 -3.76
CA ASN A 108 -1.89 -7.06 -2.51
C ASN A 108 -2.16 -5.60 -2.11
N TYR A 109 -2.94 -5.41 -1.05
CA TYR A 109 -3.22 -4.11 -0.48
C TYR A 109 -3.44 -4.18 1.03
N HIS A 110 -3.36 -3.04 1.69
CA HIS A 110 -3.76 -2.83 3.08
C HIS A 110 -4.50 -1.50 3.20
N ASP A 111 -5.71 -1.52 3.76
CA ASP A 111 -6.58 -0.34 3.84
C ASP A 111 -6.24 0.63 4.98
N ASP A 112 -5.57 0.17 6.04
CA ASP A 112 -5.26 0.94 7.28
C ASP A 112 -6.42 1.80 7.79
N GLY A 113 -7.59 1.18 7.99
CA GLY A 113 -8.79 1.85 8.49
C GLY A 113 -9.67 2.53 7.41
N GLU A 114 -9.13 2.79 6.22
CA GLU A 114 -9.89 3.36 5.10
C GLU A 114 -10.56 2.25 4.27
N HIS A 115 -11.65 1.70 4.83
CA HIS A 115 -12.32 0.52 4.28
C HIS A 115 -12.66 0.64 2.78
N GLY A 116 -12.11 -0.27 1.97
CA GLY A 116 -12.35 -0.38 0.54
C GLY A 116 -11.39 0.43 -0.33
N ALA A 117 -10.55 1.29 0.23
CA ALA A 117 -9.59 2.10 -0.51
C ALA A 117 -8.56 1.24 -1.24
N GLY A 118 -7.84 0.37 -0.55
CA GLY A 118 -6.78 -0.45 -1.12
C GLY A 118 -7.29 -1.39 -2.22
N ARG A 119 -8.45 -2.03 -2.02
CA ARG A 119 -9.09 -2.83 -3.08
C ARG A 119 -9.37 -2.00 -4.33
N ARG A 120 -9.88 -0.77 -4.15
CA ARG A 120 -10.22 0.12 -5.25
C ARG A 120 -8.98 0.63 -5.97
N LEU A 121 -7.96 1.05 -5.23
CA LEU A 121 -6.71 1.54 -5.79
C LEU A 121 -5.93 0.42 -6.49
N LEU A 122 -5.92 -0.81 -5.96
CA LEU A 122 -5.34 -1.96 -6.66
C LEU A 122 -6.10 -2.25 -7.97
N LYS A 123 -7.43 -2.13 -7.97
CA LYS A 123 -8.22 -2.22 -9.21
C LYS A 123 -7.81 -1.12 -10.20
N TYR A 124 -7.65 0.12 -9.74
CA TYR A 124 -7.17 1.24 -10.57
C TYR A 124 -5.80 0.96 -11.18
N MET A 125 -4.83 0.46 -10.41
CA MET A 125 -3.52 0.06 -10.92
C MET A 125 -3.62 -1.02 -12.01
N ARG A 126 -4.53 -1.99 -11.85
CA ARG A 126 -4.77 -3.03 -12.86
C ARG A 126 -5.30 -2.44 -14.17
N GLU A 127 -6.29 -1.55 -14.09
CA GLU A 127 -6.93 -0.92 -15.24
C GLU A 127 -5.97 0.02 -15.98
N ASN A 128 -5.04 0.67 -15.27
CA ASN A 128 -4.05 1.59 -15.83
C ASN A 128 -2.66 0.95 -16.06
N GLN A 129 -2.56 -0.38 -15.95
CA GLN A 129 -1.33 -1.13 -16.20
C GLN A 129 -0.12 -0.69 -15.36
N ILE A 130 -0.36 -0.14 -14.16
CA ILE A 130 0.69 0.23 -13.20
C ILE A 130 1.23 -1.06 -12.58
N MET A 131 2.54 -1.29 -12.75
CA MET A 131 3.25 -2.53 -12.43
C MET A 131 4.63 -2.23 -11.85
N ASP A 132 5.19 -3.21 -11.14
CA ASP A 132 6.52 -3.22 -10.53
C ASP A 132 6.75 -2.07 -9.52
N VAL A 133 5.68 -1.68 -8.84
CA VAL A 133 5.67 -0.59 -7.83
C VAL A 133 4.88 -0.96 -6.58
N ALA A 134 5.29 -0.34 -5.47
CA ALA A 134 4.51 -0.23 -4.24
C ALA A 134 4.24 1.24 -3.94
N ILE A 135 3.03 1.55 -3.51
CA ILE A 135 2.56 2.90 -3.23
C ILE A 135 1.83 2.89 -1.88
N VAL A 136 2.13 3.86 -1.03
CA VAL A 136 1.34 4.18 0.16
C VAL A 136 0.63 5.50 -0.08
N VAL A 137 -0.69 5.49 -0.01
CA VAL A 137 -1.50 6.70 0.04
C VAL A 137 -1.80 7.01 1.50
N THR A 138 -1.27 8.12 1.97
CA THR A 138 -1.48 8.62 3.33
C THR A 138 -2.65 9.59 3.34
N ARG A 139 -3.49 9.48 4.38
CA ARG A 139 -4.60 10.40 4.61
C ARG A 139 -4.62 10.87 6.06
N TRP A 140 -4.78 12.18 6.22
CA TRP A 140 -5.28 12.81 7.44
C TRP A 140 -6.76 13.10 7.27
N MET A 141 -7.58 12.65 8.21
CA MET A 141 -9.03 12.70 8.11
C MET A 141 -9.57 13.98 8.71
N GLY A 142 -10.19 14.79 7.85
CA GLY A 142 -11.04 15.92 8.24
C GLY A 142 -12.52 15.55 8.14
N GLU A 143 -13.29 16.39 7.45
CA GLU A 143 -14.72 16.15 7.24
C GLU A 143 -14.98 14.99 6.27
N HIS A 144 -16.21 14.46 6.29
CA HIS A 144 -16.63 13.39 5.40
C HIS A 144 -16.73 13.87 3.93
N ILE A 145 -15.82 13.40 3.08
CA ILE A 145 -15.74 13.76 1.65
C ILE A 145 -16.61 12.83 0.76
N GLY A 146 -17.02 11.67 1.28
CA GLY A 146 -17.73 10.65 0.49
C GLY A 146 -16.87 10.10 -0.66
N PRO A 147 -17.47 9.58 -1.75
CA PRO A 147 -16.75 8.84 -2.80
C PRO A 147 -15.63 9.63 -3.52
N GLN A 148 -15.65 10.96 -3.43
CA GLN A 148 -14.64 11.82 -4.03
C GLN A 148 -13.24 11.58 -3.42
N CYS A 149 -13.12 11.10 -2.17
CA CYS A 149 -11.83 10.78 -1.58
C CYS A 149 -11.06 9.76 -2.45
N PHE A 150 -11.75 8.74 -2.95
CA PHE A 150 -11.13 7.72 -3.77
C PHE A 150 -10.62 8.25 -5.11
N THR A 151 -11.32 9.21 -5.72
CA THR A 151 -10.87 9.84 -6.96
C THR A 151 -9.60 10.67 -6.75
N ILE A 152 -9.47 11.34 -5.59
CA ILE A 152 -8.24 12.04 -5.22
C ILE A 152 -7.09 11.04 -5.07
N MET A 153 -7.32 9.95 -4.33
CA MET A 153 -6.33 8.89 -4.14
C MET A 153 -5.89 8.24 -5.46
N GLU A 154 -6.83 7.97 -6.39
CA GLU A 154 -6.53 7.45 -7.73
C GLU A 154 -5.63 8.40 -8.53
N GLY A 155 -5.88 9.71 -8.45
CA GLY A 155 -5.03 10.73 -9.05
C GLY A 155 -3.60 10.72 -8.49
N LEU A 156 -3.46 10.66 -7.17
CA LEU A 156 -2.17 10.57 -6.50
C LEU A 156 -1.39 9.30 -6.84
N VAL A 157 -2.08 8.15 -6.93
CA VAL A 157 -1.49 6.89 -7.39
C VAL A 157 -0.93 7.01 -8.80
N ASN A 158 -1.69 7.66 -9.70
CA ASN A 158 -1.25 7.87 -11.07
C ASN A 158 -0.03 8.80 -11.15
N GLU A 159 -0.05 9.90 -10.40
CA GLU A 159 1.03 10.87 -10.35
C GLU A 159 2.33 10.22 -9.86
N VAL A 160 2.31 9.57 -8.69
CA VAL A 160 3.52 8.95 -8.13
C VAL A 160 4.01 7.79 -8.99
N ALA A 161 3.12 7.03 -9.63
CA ALA A 161 3.51 5.98 -10.55
C ALA A 161 4.29 6.53 -11.75
N ASN A 162 3.86 7.66 -12.32
CA ASN A 162 4.60 8.30 -13.42
C ASN A 162 5.99 8.77 -12.97
N LEU A 163 6.10 9.38 -11.77
CA LEU A 163 7.40 9.79 -11.21
C LEU A 163 8.37 8.62 -11.03
N ILE A 164 7.88 7.41 -10.77
CA ILE A 164 8.71 6.21 -10.59
C ILE A 164 9.13 5.60 -11.94
N LEU A 165 8.24 5.66 -12.94
CA LEU A 165 8.38 4.93 -14.21
C LEU A 165 9.04 5.74 -15.32
N GLU A 166 9.14 7.06 -15.17
CA GLU A 166 10.02 7.95 -15.96
C GLU A 166 11.51 7.69 -15.69
#